data_AF-A0A7S0IY83-F1
#
_entry.id   AF-A0A7S0IY83-F1
#
_cell.length_a   1.000
_cell.length_b   1.000
_cell.length_c   1.000
_cell.angle_alpha   90.00
_cell.angle_beta   90.00
_cell.angle_gamma   90.00
#
_symmetry.space_group_name_H-M   'P 1'
#
loop_
_entity.id
_entity.type
_entity.pdbx_description
1 polymer ?
#
loop_
_entity_poly.entity_id
_entity_poly.type
_entity_poly.pdbx_seq_one_letter_code
_entity_poly.pdbx_strand_id
1 'polypeptide(L)'
;MAPLTALDVYPEYARELTGDWTLPDVCVTFRSTKSFTGALHGNRTHYRAHFVSRLGDAAFIRAYNEITGSYGRLTWVRPALPSDDLRRCARKSRGFALSLTVNNLYHAWFHAVPAFEAFATTLWSSAANTTFIPLVASNAGDWTGADRAWRAHAWEFSLRALTSQPTDAIAASLGELLGTPCTCFHRVDGAVAPFNPRAVTAIAGVILYLCT
;
A
#
# COMPACT_ATOMS: atom_id res chain seq x y z
N MET A 1 -7.70 23.59 -17.79
CA MET A 1 -6.64 23.65 -16.76
C MET A 1 -6.81 22.46 -15.84
N ALA A 2 -5.77 21.63 -15.65
CA ALA A 2 -5.81 20.61 -14.61
C ALA A 2 -5.88 21.33 -13.24
N PRO A 3 -6.73 20.89 -12.30
CA PRO A 3 -6.75 21.50 -10.98
C PRO A 3 -5.38 21.28 -10.33
N LEU A 4 -4.76 22.37 -9.87
CA LEU A 4 -3.54 22.32 -9.08
C LEU A 4 -3.75 21.33 -7.94
N THR A 5 -2.82 20.39 -7.81
CA THR A 5 -2.80 19.51 -6.65
C THR A 5 -2.28 20.32 -5.47
N ALA A 6 -2.72 20.02 -4.24
CA ALA A 6 -2.19 20.66 -3.03
C ALA A 6 -0.65 20.55 -2.90
N LEU A 7 -0.02 19.67 -3.68
CA LEU A 7 1.43 19.46 -3.77
C LEU A 7 2.16 20.42 -4.70
N ASP A 8 1.45 21.10 -5.60
CA ASP A 8 2.01 22.19 -6.40
C ASP A 8 2.20 23.46 -5.56
N VAL A 9 1.64 23.48 -4.35
CA VAL A 9 1.63 24.65 -3.47
C VAL A 9 2.71 24.58 -2.38
N TYR A 10 3.19 23.40 -1.95
CA TYR A 10 4.11 23.27 -0.79
C TYR A 10 5.07 22.05 -0.81
N PRO A 11 5.90 21.84 -1.85
CA PRO A 11 6.84 20.71 -1.88
C PRO A 11 7.90 20.75 -0.77
N GLU A 12 8.26 21.92 -0.25
CA GLU A 12 9.28 22.11 0.79
C GLU A 12 8.80 21.81 2.23
N TYR A 13 7.51 21.54 2.45
CA TYR A 13 6.92 21.25 3.77
C TYR A 13 6.41 19.81 3.94
N ALA A 14 6.50 18.97 2.91
CA ALA A 14 6.05 17.59 3.00
C ALA A 14 7.10 16.71 3.71
N ARG A 15 6.78 16.23 4.92
CA ARG A 15 7.63 15.27 5.63
C ARG A 15 7.80 13.98 4.82
N GLU A 16 8.95 13.34 4.96
CA GLU A 16 9.22 12.04 4.36
C GLU A 16 8.88 10.93 5.35
N LEU A 17 7.89 10.11 5.01
CA LEU A 17 7.51 8.91 5.77
C LEU A 17 8.23 7.71 5.16
N THR A 18 9.34 7.37 5.79
CA THR A 18 10.12 6.14 5.57
C THR A 18 10.02 5.26 6.82
N GLY A 19 10.15 3.94 6.67
CA GLY A 19 10.02 3.03 7.81
C GLY A 19 8.57 2.84 8.29
N ASP A 20 8.36 2.88 9.60
CA ASP A 20 7.04 2.76 10.22
C ASP A 20 6.47 4.13 10.55
N TRP A 21 5.17 4.32 10.35
CA TRP A 21 4.53 5.61 10.52
C TRP A 21 3.06 5.48 10.97
N THR A 22 2.53 6.56 11.52
CA THR A 22 1.12 6.68 11.90
C THR A 22 0.55 7.99 11.37
N LEU A 23 -0.67 7.91 10.81
CA LEU A 23 -1.47 9.03 10.35
C LEU A 23 -2.81 9.05 11.08
N PRO A 24 -3.08 10.08 11.90
CA PRO A 24 -4.40 10.28 12.51
C PRO A 24 -5.39 10.97 11.55
N ASP A 25 -6.67 10.65 11.68
CA ASP A 25 -7.82 11.22 10.95
C ASP A 25 -7.56 11.46 9.45
N VAL A 26 -7.34 10.37 8.72
CA VAL A 26 -6.96 10.39 7.30
C VAL A 26 -7.97 9.63 6.46
N CYS A 27 -8.28 10.15 5.27
CA CYS A 27 -9.11 9.48 4.30
C CYS A 27 -8.27 8.92 3.16
N VAL A 28 -8.58 7.70 2.74
CA VAL A 28 -7.91 7.01 1.64
C VAL A 28 -8.85 6.96 0.45
N THR A 29 -8.32 7.34 -0.70
CA THR A 29 -8.97 7.17 -2.01
C THR A 29 -8.08 6.32 -2.89
N PHE A 30 -8.68 5.50 -3.75
CA PHE A 30 -7.93 4.75 -4.75
C PHE A 30 -8.16 5.36 -6.12
N ARG A 31 -7.07 5.73 -6.79
CA ARG A 31 -7.12 6.26 -8.15
C ARG A 31 -6.52 5.25 -9.10
N SER A 32 -7.25 4.98 -10.19
CA SER A 32 -6.68 4.35 -11.37
C SER A 32 -5.66 5.31 -11.97
N THR A 33 -4.40 4.91 -11.94
CA THR A 33 -3.33 5.56 -12.68
C THR A 33 -3.01 4.68 -13.88
N LYS A 34 -3.25 5.19 -15.09
CA LYS A 34 -2.68 4.56 -16.29
C LYS A 34 -1.19 4.82 -16.24
N SER A 35 -0.37 3.79 -16.08
CA SER A 35 1.08 3.96 -16.25
C SER A 35 1.42 3.67 -17.70
N PHE A 36 2.01 4.66 -18.35
CA PHE A 36 2.58 4.52 -19.69
C PHE A 36 4.02 4.04 -19.54
N THR A 37 4.21 2.78 -19.12
CA THR A 37 5.57 2.20 -19.02
C THR A 37 5.69 1.01 -19.95
N GLY A 38 6.04 1.31 -21.20
CA GLY A 38 6.77 0.44 -22.12
C GLY A 38 6.03 -0.79 -22.66
N ALA A 39 6.44 -1.20 -23.85
CA ALA A 39 5.88 -2.31 -24.64
C ALA A 39 5.87 -3.69 -23.96
N LEU A 40 6.37 -3.82 -22.72
CA LEU A 40 6.48 -5.09 -21.99
C LEU A 40 5.34 -5.34 -20.99
N HIS A 41 4.54 -4.34 -20.59
CA HIS A 41 3.61 -4.48 -19.45
C HIS A 41 2.13 -4.21 -19.77
N GLY A 42 1.75 -4.04 -21.04
CA GLY A 42 0.35 -3.83 -21.45
C GLY A 42 -0.29 -2.59 -20.81
N ASN A 43 -1.53 -2.27 -21.21
CA ASN A 43 -2.31 -1.20 -20.57
C ASN A 43 -2.81 -1.65 -19.18
N ARG A 44 -1.92 -1.76 -18.19
CA ARG A 44 -2.30 -2.09 -16.82
C ARG A 44 -2.80 -0.85 -16.09
N THR A 45 -3.96 -1.00 -15.47
CA THR A 45 -4.49 0.01 -14.55
C THR A 45 -3.83 -0.19 -13.19
N HIS A 46 -3.15 0.83 -12.68
CA HIS A 46 -2.53 0.78 -11.35
C HIS A 46 -3.43 1.50 -10.34
N TYR A 47 -3.96 0.79 -9.36
CA TYR A 47 -4.62 1.42 -8.23
C TYR A 47 -3.58 1.81 -7.18
N ARG A 48 -3.54 3.10 -6.85
CA ARG A 48 -2.69 3.64 -5.78
C ARG A 48 -3.55 4.27 -4.71
N ALA A 49 -3.23 3.98 -3.45
CA ALA A 49 -3.82 4.66 -2.32
C ALA A 49 -3.33 6.11 -2.30
N HIS A 50 -4.23 7.07 -2.20
CA HIS A 50 -3.93 8.48 -1.98
C HIS A 50 -4.55 8.91 -0.66
N PHE A 51 -3.75 9.53 0.19
CA PHE A 51 -4.16 9.92 1.53
C PHE A 51 -4.53 11.41 1.58
N VAL A 52 -5.63 11.71 2.27
CA VAL A 52 -6.14 13.05 2.53
C VAL A 52 -6.21 13.25 4.04
N SER A 53 -5.29 14.03 4.60
CA SER A 53 -5.27 14.36 6.02
C SER A 53 -6.33 15.40 6.35
N ARG A 54 -7.18 15.10 7.33
CA ARG A 54 -8.18 16.05 7.84
C ARG A 54 -7.59 17.01 8.87
N LEU A 55 -6.38 16.74 9.35
CA LEU A 55 -5.65 17.58 10.28
C LEU A 55 -4.69 18.57 9.58
N GLY A 56 -4.57 18.50 8.26
CA GLY A 56 -3.71 19.40 7.49
C GLY A 56 -2.29 18.88 7.26
N ASP A 57 -2.01 17.61 7.55
CA ASP A 57 -0.69 17.02 7.30
C ASP A 57 -0.41 16.87 5.80
N ALA A 58 0.84 17.15 5.42
CA ALA A 58 1.40 16.86 4.11
C ALA A 58 2.63 15.95 4.26
N ALA A 59 2.71 14.88 3.46
CA ALA A 59 3.83 13.95 3.50
C ALA A 59 4.01 13.18 2.19
N PHE A 60 5.23 12.71 1.95
CA PHE A 60 5.47 11.64 0.97
C PHE A 60 5.65 10.31 1.70
N ILE A 61 5.01 9.26 1.19
CA ILE A 61 5.23 7.90 1.67
C ILE A 61 6.21 7.26 0.68
N ARG A 62 7.39 6.90 1.18
CA ARG A 62 8.44 6.28 0.36
C ARG A 62 8.79 4.91 0.89
N ALA A 63 8.90 3.96 -0.02
CA ALA A 63 9.42 2.63 0.28
C ALA A 63 10.74 2.41 -0.43
N TYR A 64 11.56 1.55 0.17
CA TYR A 64 12.77 1.09 -0.48
C TYR A 64 12.42 0.27 -1.73
N ASN A 65 13.08 0.59 -2.84
CA ASN A 65 13.01 -0.13 -4.09
C ASN A 65 14.33 -0.91 -4.26
N GLU A 66 14.24 -2.22 -4.17
CA GLU A 66 15.35 -3.16 -4.29
C GLU A 66 16.00 -3.20 -5.67
N ILE A 67 15.25 -2.86 -6.74
CA ILE A 67 15.78 -2.82 -8.11
C ILE A 67 16.73 -1.63 -8.26
N THR A 68 16.36 -0.47 -7.71
CA THR A 68 17.14 0.77 -7.82
C THR A 68 18.04 1.02 -6.62
N GLY A 69 17.96 0.18 -5.58
CA GLY A 69 18.71 0.33 -4.33
C GLY A 69 18.40 1.62 -3.56
N SER A 70 17.23 2.23 -3.78
CA SER A 70 16.90 3.58 -3.30
C SER A 70 15.44 3.73 -2.89
N TYR A 71 15.11 4.79 -2.14
CA TYR A 71 13.73 5.06 -1.74
C TYR A 71 12.93 5.69 -2.87
N GLY A 72 11.92 4.97 -3.35
CA GLY A 72 10.95 5.44 -4.33
C GLY A 72 9.69 5.98 -3.66
N ARG A 73 9.09 7.02 -4.24
CA ARG A 73 7.77 7.53 -3.81
C ARG A 73 6.68 6.53 -4.18
N LEU A 74 5.99 5.98 -3.17
CA LEU A 74 4.80 5.16 -3.37
C LEU A 74 3.58 6.03 -3.60
N THR A 75 3.35 6.95 -2.67
CA THR A 75 2.22 7.88 -2.69
C THR A 75 2.48 9.10 -1.81
N TRP A 76 1.46 9.92 -1.60
CA TRP A 76 1.48 11.10 -0.76
C TRP A 76 0.30 11.13 0.21
N VAL A 77 0.48 11.93 1.24
CA VAL A 77 -0.55 12.49 2.11
C VAL A 77 -0.65 13.95 1.77
N ARG A 78 -1.86 14.42 1.48
CA ARG A 78 -2.13 15.84 1.27
C ARG A 78 -3.13 16.36 2.29
N PRO A 79 -3.14 17.67 2.59
CA PRO A 79 -4.24 18.29 3.32
C PRO A 79 -5.59 18.11 2.59
N ALA A 80 -6.66 18.07 3.36
CA ALA A 80 -8.02 18.19 2.84
C ALA A 80 -8.23 19.56 2.20
N LEU A 81 -8.87 19.58 1.04
CA LEU A 81 -9.27 20.77 0.30
C LEU A 81 -10.77 21.02 0.51
N PRO A 82 -11.25 22.27 0.36
CA PRO A 82 -12.69 22.57 0.47
C PRO A 82 -13.57 21.80 -0.52
N SER A 83 -13.01 21.35 -1.65
CA SER A 83 -13.69 20.54 -2.66
C SER A 83 -13.77 19.06 -2.33
N ASP A 84 -13.09 18.59 -1.27
CA ASP A 84 -13.16 17.20 -0.85
C ASP A 84 -14.46 16.93 -0.09
N ASP A 85 -15.38 16.15 -0.66
CA ASP A 85 -16.58 15.69 0.04
C ASP A 85 -16.28 14.49 0.95
N LEU A 86 -15.46 14.72 1.98
CA LEU A 86 -15.03 13.68 2.92
C LEU A 86 -16.16 13.19 3.85
N ARG A 87 -17.30 13.89 3.88
CA ARG A 87 -18.46 13.51 4.71
C ARG A 87 -19.15 12.26 4.19
N ARG A 88 -19.03 11.98 2.89
CA ARG A 88 -19.61 10.79 2.24
C ARG A 88 -18.71 9.55 2.31
N CYS A 89 -17.49 9.67 2.83
CA CYS A 89 -16.59 8.53 2.94
C CYS A 89 -17.10 7.52 3.97
N ALA A 90 -16.89 6.24 3.68
CA ALA A 90 -17.05 5.19 4.70
C ALA A 90 -16.12 5.50 5.88
N ARG A 91 -16.53 5.15 7.10
CA ARG A 91 -15.74 5.40 8.31
C ARG A 91 -15.31 4.09 8.94
N LYS A 92 -14.02 3.98 9.23
CA LYS A 92 -13.42 2.86 9.95
C LYS A 92 -12.54 3.37 11.07
N SER A 93 -12.37 2.58 12.12
CA SER A 93 -11.53 2.97 13.25
C SER A 93 -10.05 2.94 12.89
N ARG A 94 -9.61 1.87 12.24
CA ARG A 94 -8.20 1.61 12.01
C ARG A 94 -7.91 1.02 10.64
N GLY A 95 -6.85 1.51 10.01
CA GLY A 95 -6.29 0.99 8.78
C GLY A 95 -4.81 0.60 8.96
N PHE A 96 -4.34 -0.39 8.22
CA PHE A 96 -2.92 -0.73 8.14
C PHE A 96 -2.45 -0.66 6.70
N ALA A 97 -1.57 0.29 6.42
CA ALA A 97 -1.05 0.57 5.10
C ALA A 97 0.25 -0.20 4.85
N LEU A 98 0.20 -1.14 3.89
CA LEU A 98 1.30 -2.06 3.65
C LEU A 98 1.74 -1.95 2.19
N SER A 99 3.06 -2.02 1.98
CA SER A 99 3.59 -2.14 0.63
C SER A 99 3.20 -3.51 0.06
N LEU A 100 2.58 -3.48 -1.11
CA LEU A 100 2.27 -4.68 -1.87
C LEU A 100 3.14 -4.67 -3.12
N THR A 101 3.89 -5.75 -3.31
CA THR A 101 4.64 -5.98 -4.54
C THR A 101 4.38 -7.39 -5.04
N VAL A 102 4.44 -7.52 -6.36
CA VAL A 102 3.59 -8.45 -7.11
C VAL A 102 4.26 -8.96 -8.38
N ASN A 103 5.49 -8.52 -8.65
CA ASN A 103 6.26 -8.97 -9.80
C ASN A 103 6.92 -10.34 -9.54
N ASN A 104 7.30 -10.66 -8.30
CA ASN A 104 7.64 -12.03 -7.88
C ASN A 104 7.54 -12.19 -6.34
N LEU A 105 7.67 -13.45 -5.88
CA LEU A 105 7.61 -13.82 -4.46
C LEU A 105 8.73 -13.18 -3.62
N TYR A 106 9.93 -13.04 -4.19
CA TYR A 106 11.07 -12.42 -3.52
C TYR A 106 10.76 -10.97 -3.12
N HIS A 107 10.18 -10.20 -4.04
CA HIS A 107 9.75 -8.84 -3.73
C HIS A 107 8.64 -8.86 -2.66
N ALA A 108 7.66 -9.76 -2.78
CA ALA A 108 6.55 -9.84 -1.82
C ALA A 108 7.05 -10.07 -0.39
N TRP A 109 8.07 -10.92 -0.20
CA TRP A 109 8.73 -11.14 1.08
C TRP A 109 9.49 -9.92 1.59
N PHE A 110 10.13 -9.16 0.71
CA PHE A 110 10.90 -7.97 1.07
C PHE A 110 10.04 -6.93 1.82
N HIS A 111 8.73 -6.89 1.55
CA HIS A 111 7.80 -6.00 2.25
C HIS A 111 6.94 -6.68 3.31
N ALA A 112 6.62 -7.97 3.14
CA ALA A 112 5.78 -8.69 4.10
C ALA A 112 6.49 -8.91 5.45
N VAL A 113 7.81 -9.20 5.46
CA VAL A 113 8.55 -9.45 6.70
C VAL A 113 8.67 -8.19 7.57
N PRO A 114 9.11 -7.02 7.05
CA PRO A 114 9.11 -5.79 7.86
C PRO A 114 7.72 -5.41 8.39
N ALA A 115 6.67 -5.61 7.59
CA ALA A 115 5.30 -5.40 8.04
C ALA A 115 4.89 -6.34 9.19
N PHE A 116 5.32 -7.60 9.14
CA PHE A 116 5.13 -8.56 10.23
C PHE A 116 5.87 -8.12 11.49
N GLU A 117 7.15 -7.77 11.39
CA GLU A 117 7.95 -7.32 12.53
C GLU A 117 7.37 -6.06 13.18
N ALA A 118 6.89 -5.11 12.37
CA ALA A 118 6.30 -3.87 12.86
C ALA A 118 4.95 -4.08 13.56
N PHE A 119 4.11 -4.98 13.04
CA PHE A 119 2.68 -4.96 13.39
C PHE A 119 2.08 -6.25 13.90
N ALA A 120 2.77 -7.40 13.86
CA ALA A 120 2.19 -8.69 14.24
C ALA A 120 1.50 -8.63 15.61
N THR A 121 2.21 -8.20 16.65
CA THR A 121 1.66 -8.15 18.03
C THR A 121 0.37 -7.32 18.12
N THR A 122 0.32 -6.20 17.41
CA THR A 122 -0.83 -5.29 17.42
C THR A 122 -1.98 -5.80 16.55
N LEU A 123 -1.67 -6.45 15.43
CA LEU A 123 -2.66 -6.96 14.48
C LEU A 123 -3.29 -8.25 14.96
N TRP A 124 -2.55 -9.18 15.55
CA TRP A 124 -3.12 -10.44 16.05
C TRP A 124 -4.23 -10.22 17.09
N SER A 125 -4.18 -9.13 17.87
CA SER A 125 -5.24 -8.75 18.82
C SER A 125 -6.39 -7.93 18.22
N SER A 126 -6.24 -7.39 17.00
CA SER A 126 -7.20 -6.45 16.39
C SER A 126 -7.53 -6.73 14.91
N ALA A 127 -7.10 -7.88 14.38
CA ALA A 127 -7.16 -8.20 12.96
C ALA A 127 -8.60 -8.23 12.43
N ALA A 128 -9.56 -8.73 13.20
CA ALA A 128 -10.96 -8.84 12.78
C ALA A 128 -11.61 -7.47 12.48
N ASN A 129 -11.13 -6.39 13.11
CA ASN A 129 -11.67 -5.03 12.94
C ASN A 129 -10.72 -4.10 12.19
N THR A 130 -9.74 -4.67 11.49
CA THR A 130 -8.72 -3.92 10.77
C THR A 130 -8.96 -3.99 9.27
N THR A 131 -8.83 -2.84 8.60
CA THR A 131 -8.76 -2.79 7.14
C THR A 131 -7.31 -2.69 6.67
N PHE A 132 -6.88 -3.62 5.83
CA PHE A 132 -5.57 -3.56 5.20
C PHE A 132 -5.64 -2.71 3.93
N ILE A 133 -4.72 -1.75 3.81
CA ILE A 133 -4.67 -0.76 2.73
C ILE A 133 -3.42 -1.05 1.89
N PRO A 134 -3.56 -1.53 0.64
CA PRO A 134 -2.40 -1.71 -0.22
C PRO A 134 -1.89 -0.34 -0.70
N LEU A 135 -0.62 -0.03 -0.41
CA LEU A 135 0.03 1.21 -0.87
C LEU A 135 0.28 1.21 -2.37
N VAL A 136 0.51 0.03 -2.96
CA VAL A 136 0.68 -0.18 -4.41
C VAL A 136 -0.10 -1.42 -4.84
N ALA A 137 -1.18 -1.25 -5.60
CA ALA A 137 -1.97 -2.38 -6.12
C ALA A 137 -1.75 -2.57 -7.63
N SER A 138 -0.50 -2.54 -8.08
CA SER A 138 -0.15 -2.51 -9.51
C SER A 138 -0.46 -3.81 -10.26
N ASN A 139 -0.39 -4.97 -9.62
CA ASN A 139 -0.66 -6.28 -10.25
C ASN A 139 -1.48 -7.23 -9.34
N ALA A 140 -2.31 -6.67 -8.46
CA ALA A 140 -3.18 -7.46 -7.59
C ALA A 140 -4.41 -7.99 -8.35
N GLY A 141 -4.21 -8.80 -9.40
CA GLY A 141 -5.28 -9.30 -10.28
C GLY A 141 -5.53 -8.43 -11.51
N ASP A 142 -6.30 -8.96 -12.48
CA ASP A 142 -6.82 -8.19 -13.62
C ASP A 142 -8.11 -7.47 -13.19
N TRP A 143 -8.01 -6.17 -12.94
CA TRP A 143 -9.09 -5.33 -12.41
C TRP A 143 -10.12 -4.96 -13.48
N THR A 144 -9.96 -5.46 -14.71
CA THR A 144 -10.74 -5.05 -15.87
C THR A 144 -11.77 -6.09 -16.33
N GLY A 145 -11.83 -7.26 -15.69
CA GLY A 145 -12.83 -8.31 -15.95
C GLY A 145 -14.19 -8.07 -15.26
N ALA A 146 -15.25 -8.66 -15.82
CA ALA A 146 -16.59 -8.69 -15.22
C ALA A 146 -16.61 -9.41 -13.86
N ASP A 147 -15.70 -10.37 -13.69
CA ASP A 147 -15.47 -11.07 -12.44
C ASP A 147 -14.51 -10.25 -11.56
N ARG A 148 -15.07 -9.30 -10.80
CA ARG A 148 -14.37 -8.69 -9.65
C ARG A 148 -14.24 -9.70 -8.49
N ALA A 149 -13.78 -10.90 -8.77
CA ALA A 149 -13.28 -11.79 -7.74
C ALA A 149 -11.95 -11.18 -7.29
N TRP A 150 -11.99 -10.38 -6.21
CA TRP A 150 -10.85 -9.71 -5.58
C TRP A 150 -9.83 -10.69 -4.97
N ARG A 151 -9.58 -11.82 -5.63
CA ARG A 151 -8.58 -12.81 -5.25
C ARG A 151 -7.21 -12.33 -5.67
N ALA A 152 -6.74 -11.32 -4.94
CA ALA A 152 -5.38 -10.85 -5.03
C ALA A 152 -4.48 -11.78 -4.22
N HIS A 153 -4.18 -12.98 -4.73
CA HIS A 153 -3.39 -13.98 -3.99
C HIS A 153 -2.03 -13.44 -3.52
N ALA A 154 -1.39 -12.56 -4.28
CA ALA A 154 -0.16 -11.88 -3.85
C ALA A 154 -0.41 -10.96 -2.65
N TRP A 155 -1.54 -10.26 -2.60
CA TRP A 155 -1.95 -9.46 -1.45
C TRP A 155 -2.27 -10.35 -0.24
N GLU A 156 -3.07 -11.39 -0.43
CA GLU A 156 -3.37 -12.37 0.61
C GLU A 156 -2.10 -12.99 1.20
N PHE A 157 -1.13 -13.29 0.34
CA PHE A 157 0.16 -13.82 0.74
C PHE A 157 0.93 -12.83 1.62
N SER A 158 1.01 -11.55 1.23
CA SER A 158 1.63 -10.50 2.05
C SER A 158 0.93 -10.30 3.40
N LEU A 159 -0.39 -10.55 3.47
CA LEU A 159 -1.16 -10.38 4.69
C LEU A 159 -1.15 -11.60 5.61
N ARG A 160 -0.80 -12.79 5.12
CA ARG A 160 -1.10 -14.05 5.85
C ARG A 160 -0.44 -14.13 7.22
N ALA A 161 0.74 -13.54 7.38
CA ALA A 161 1.43 -13.51 8.67
C ALA A 161 0.80 -12.55 9.69
N LEU A 162 -0.07 -11.64 9.23
CA LEU A 162 -0.67 -10.55 10.01
C LEU A 162 -2.12 -10.81 10.43
N THR A 163 -2.79 -11.80 9.83
CA THR A 163 -4.20 -12.04 10.07
C THR A 163 -4.60 -13.50 9.85
N SER A 164 -5.51 -13.99 10.70
CA SER A 164 -6.17 -15.28 10.55
C SER A 164 -7.46 -15.21 9.72
N GLN A 165 -7.81 -14.04 9.18
CA GLN A 165 -9.02 -13.87 8.35
C GLN A 165 -9.02 -14.85 7.16
N PRO A 166 -10.18 -15.44 6.83
CA PRO A 166 -10.30 -16.30 5.66
C PRO A 166 -10.07 -15.50 4.36
N THR A 167 -9.60 -16.17 3.31
CA THR A 167 -9.30 -15.55 2.01
C THR A 167 -10.49 -14.74 1.47
N ASP A 168 -11.71 -15.26 1.57
CA ASP A 168 -12.89 -14.55 1.06
C ASP A 168 -13.19 -13.26 1.85
N ALA A 169 -12.85 -13.20 3.15
CA ALA A 169 -12.98 -11.98 3.94
C ALA A 169 -11.91 -10.94 3.56
N ILE A 170 -10.67 -11.37 3.31
CA ILE A 170 -9.60 -10.48 2.83
C ILE A 170 -9.97 -9.89 1.47
N ALA A 171 -10.45 -10.73 0.55
CA ALA A 171 -10.90 -10.32 -0.77
C ALA A 171 -12.09 -9.36 -0.68
N ALA A 172 -13.09 -9.65 0.15
CA ALA A 172 -14.25 -8.78 0.35
C ALA A 172 -13.84 -7.42 0.94
N SER A 173 -12.95 -7.39 1.94
CA SER A 173 -12.45 -6.14 2.53
C SER A 173 -11.67 -5.31 1.52
N LEU A 174 -10.86 -5.95 0.67
CA LEU A 174 -10.15 -5.26 -0.40
C LEU A 174 -11.15 -4.68 -1.42
N GLY A 175 -12.15 -5.46 -1.79
CA GLY A 175 -13.20 -5.05 -2.73
C GLY A 175 -14.04 -3.89 -2.24
N GLU A 176 -14.42 -3.88 -0.96
CA GLU A 176 -15.10 -2.76 -0.32
C GLU A 176 -14.22 -1.50 -0.39
N LEU A 177 -12.95 -1.62 0.02
CA LEU A 177 -12.01 -0.50 0.04
C LEU A 177 -11.84 0.16 -1.34
N LEU A 178 -11.88 -0.64 -2.41
CA LEU A 178 -11.64 -0.19 -3.78
C LEU A 178 -12.92 0.16 -4.56
N GLY A 179 -14.06 -0.40 -4.14
CA GLY A 179 -15.38 -0.06 -4.67
C GLY A 179 -15.97 1.21 -4.06
N THR A 180 -15.50 1.63 -2.89
CA THR A 180 -15.98 2.84 -2.22
C THR A 180 -15.24 4.08 -2.73
N PRO A 181 -15.89 5.24 -2.93
CA PRO A 181 -15.22 6.47 -3.37
C PRO A 181 -14.06 6.91 -2.47
N CYS A 182 -14.22 6.70 -1.16
CA CYS A 182 -13.22 6.98 -0.14
C CYS A 182 -13.56 6.30 1.19
N THR A 183 -12.53 6.01 2.00
CA THR A 183 -12.68 5.50 3.37
C THR A 183 -11.84 6.35 4.33
N CYS A 184 -12.46 6.91 5.36
CA CYS A 184 -11.79 7.66 6.42
C CYS A 184 -11.51 6.78 7.64
N PHE A 185 -10.32 6.96 8.21
CA PHE A 185 -9.81 6.22 9.33
C PHE A 185 -9.47 7.17 10.47
N HIS A 186 -9.85 6.81 11.70
CA HIS A 186 -9.36 7.54 12.87
C HIS A 186 -7.83 7.42 13.00
N ARG A 187 -7.27 6.27 12.62
CA ARG A 187 -5.83 6.01 12.61
C ARG A 187 -5.44 5.07 11.47
N VAL A 188 -4.39 5.41 10.75
CA VAL A 188 -3.69 4.49 9.85
C VAL A 188 -2.27 4.30 10.36
N ASP A 189 -1.88 3.06 10.56
CA ASP A 189 -0.47 2.69 10.78
C ASP A 189 0.09 2.13 9.48
N GLY A 190 1.34 2.41 9.14
CA GLY A 190 1.93 1.88 7.91
C GLY A 190 3.39 1.51 8.05
N ALA A 191 3.80 0.50 7.28
CA ALA A 191 5.16 -0.03 7.25
C ALA A 191 5.66 -0.03 5.81
N VAL A 192 6.73 0.72 5.60
CA VAL A 192 7.47 0.83 4.32
C VAL A 192 8.98 0.69 4.54
N ALA A 193 9.37 0.13 5.68
CA ALA A 193 10.77 -0.14 6.01
C ALA A 193 11.40 -1.13 5.02
N PRO A 194 12.70 -0.96 4.69
CA PRO A 194 13.44 -1.98 3.97
C PRO A 194 13.64 -3.21 4.87
N PHE A 195 13.65 -4.39 4.25
CA PHE A 195 14.22 -5.56 4.87
C PHE A 195 15.75 -5.38 5.00
N ASN A 196 16.32 -5.69 6.18
CA ASN A 196 17.73 -5.46 6.49
C ASN A 196 18.66 -6.36 5.61
N PRO A 197 19.64 -5.79 4.86
CA PRO A 197 20.36 -6.42 3.76
C PRO A 197 21.47 -7.44 4.11
N ARG A 198 21.39 -8.21 5.21
CA ARG A 198 22.22 -9.45 5.27
C ARG A 198 21.80 -10.50 4.21
N ALA A 199 20.79 -10.21 3.39
CA ALA A 199 20.38 -11.01 2.24
C ALA A 199 21.18 -10.76 0.94
N VAL A 200 22.06 -9.75 0.87
CA VAL A 200 22.99 -9.64 -0.29
C VAL A 200 23.90 -10.88 -0.36
N THR A 201 24.20 -11.49 0.80
CA THR A 201 24.86 -12.80 0.90
C THR A 201 23.95 -14.01 0.66
N ALA A 202 22.61 -13.85 0.67
CA ALA A 202 21.67 -14.96 0.44
C ALA A 202 21.37 -15.19 -1.04
N ILE A 203 21.39 -14.15 -1.88
CA ILE A 203 21.26 -14.31 -3.34
C ILE A 203 22.51 -14.98 -3.93
N ALA A 204 23.69 -14.75 -3.35
CA ALA A 204 24.91 -15.50 -3.69
C ALA A 204 24.86 -16.97 -3.22
N GLY A 205 24.04 -17.31 -2.24
CA GLY A 205 23.95 -18.66 -1.67
C GLY A 205 22.95 -19.60 -2.36
N VAL A 206 21.92 -19.08 -3.02
CA VAL A 206 20.89 -19.91 -3.68
C VAL A 206 21.29 -20.35 -5.10
N ILE A 207 22.31 -19.73 -5.71
CA ILE A 207 22.85 -20.16 -7.02
C ILE A 207 23.90 -21.30 -6.88
N LEU A 208 24.35 -21.64 -5.66
CA LEU A 208 25.44 -22.59 -5.44
C LEU A 208 25.02 -24.03 -5.02
N TYR A 209 23.72 -24.36 -5.03
CA TYR A 209 23.23 -25.71 -4.65
C TYR A 209 22.40 -26.42 -5.73
N LEU A 210 22.63 -26.14 -7.02
CA LEU A 210 22.06 -26.91 -8.14
C LEU A 210 23.10 -27.54 -9.07
N CYS A 211 24.38 -27.53 -8.68
CA CYS A 211 25.44 -28.24 -9.39
C CYS A 211 26.36 -28.99 -8.40
N THR A 212 25.87 -30.09 -7.84
CA THR A 212 26.69 -31.24 -7.41
C THR A 212 25.92 -32.50 -7.65
#